data_AF-A0A6J8DMQ3-F1
#
_entry.id   AF-A0A6J8DMQ3-F1
#
_cell.length_a   1.000
_cell.length_b   1.000
_cell.length_c   1.000
_cell.angle_alpha   90.00
_cell.angle_beta   90.00
_cell.angle_gamma   90.00
#
_symmetry.space_group_name_H-M   'P 1'
#
loop_
_entity.id
_entity.type
_entity.pdbx_description
1 polymer ?
#
loop_
_entity_poly.entity_id
_entity_poly.type
_entity_poly.pdbx_seq_one_letter_code
_entity_poly.pdbx_strand_id
1 'polypeptide(L)'
;MSRLDYNDQLCEHQQKEEFNQDCKCCISLMNDWQKFKSEIDNIKEPSSKMDHSKDTESKIRVTTRQQHNQSTNRTWLAKYTNQEMAVFQKEDENIKVLHQWINSGSIPHRDKAASLNPAVHRYWLNWQNIVHLEGVIYQKWILDQNTIYSL
;
A
#
# COMPACT_ATOMS: atom_id res chain seq x y z
N MET A 1 -28.08 -19.60 -28.11
CA MET A 1 -27.13 -18.67 -27.45
C MET A 1 -26.22 -19.51 -26.57
N SER A 2 -25.08 -19.94 -27.12
CA SER A 2 -24.13 -20.80 -26.42
C SER A 2 -23.24 -19.93 -25.53
N ARG A 3 -23.26 -20.21 -24.23
CA ARG A 3 -22.26 -19.71 -23.28
C ARG A 3 -20.89 -20.21 -23.76
N LEU A 4 -19.98 -19.26 -24.01
CA LEU A 4 -18.57 -19.58 -24.18
C LEU A 4 -18.05 -19.94 -22.78
N ASP A 5 -17.75 -21.22 -22.59
CA ASP A 5 -16.92 -21.69 -21.49
C ASP A 5 -15.54 -21.05 -21.65
N TYR A 6 -15.26 -20.01 -20.85
CA TYR A 6 -13.94 -19.40 -20.76
C TYR A 6 -13.07 -20.33 -19.90
N ASN A 7 -12.53 -21.36 -20.54
CA ASN A 7 -11.53 -22.23 -19.95
C ASN A 7 -10.21 -21.45 -19.93
N ASP A 8 -9.88 -20.84 -18.79
CA ASP A 8 -8.56 -20.25 -18.47
C ASP A 8 -7.51 -21.37 -18.31
N GLN A 9 -7.31 -22.18 -19.35
CA GLN A 9 -6.12 -23.00 -19.45
C GLN A 9 -4.98 -22.09 -19.90
N LEU A 10 -4.24 -21.58 -18.91
CA LEU A 10 -2.92 -20.99 -19.12
C LEU A 10 -2.12 -21.94 -20.03
N CYS A 11 -1.63 -21.42 -21.15
CA CYS A 11 -0.84 -22.24 -22.09
C CYS A 11 0.40 -22.77 -21.38
N GLU A 12 0.87 -23.97 -21.76
CA GLU A 12 2.06 -24.61 -21.18
C GLU A 12 3.29 -23.67 -21.12
N HIS A 13 3.41 -22.75 -22.07
CA HIS A 13 4.45 -21.71 -22.11
C HIS A 13 4.34 -20.70 -20.96
N GLN A 14 3.12 -20.26 -20.61
CA GLN A 14 2.89 -19.37 -19.47
C GLN A 14 3.19 -20.06 -18.14
N GLN A 15 2.93 -21.37 -18.03
CA GLN A 15 3.23 -22.15 -16.81
C GLN A 15 4.73 -22.36 -16.60
N LYS A 16 5.52 -22.33 -17.67
CA LYS A 16 6.97 -22.50 -17.65
C LYS A 16 7.76 -21.19 -17.68
N GLU A 17 7.06 -20.05 -17.68
CA GLU A 17 7.67 -18.71 -17.88
C GLU A 17 8.51 -18.58 -19.17
N GLU A 18 8.27 -19.47 -20.15
CA GLU A 18 8.99 -19.48 -21.42
C GLU A 18 8.14 -18.81 -22.50
N PHE A 19 8.63 -17.71 -23.07
CA PHE A 19 7.93 -17.02 -24.15
C PHE A 19 8.22 -17.67 -25.50
N ASN A 20 7.17 -18.02 -26.25
CA ASN A 20 7.28 -18.55 -27.60
C ASN A 20 6.63 -17.62 -28.63
N GLN A 21 7.42 -17.17 -29.60
CA GLN A 21 6.99 -16.23 -30.65
C GLN A 21 5.95 -16.83 -31.62
N ASP A 22 5.82 -18.15 -31.66
CA ASP A 22 4.86 -18.86 -32.50
C ASP A 22 3.59 -19.29 -31.74
N CYS A 23 3.51 -19.08 -30.41
CA CYS A 23 2.26 -19.34 -29.67
C CYS A 23 1.28 -18.17 -29.79
N LYS A 24 0.08 -18.43 -30.32
CA LYS A 24 -1.04 -17.47 -30.34
C LYS A 24 -1.36 -16.88 -28.95
N CYS A 25 -1.23 -17.71 -27.91
CA CYS A 25 -1.42 -17.31 -26.51
C CYS A 25 -0.42 -16.24 -26.05
N CYS A 26 0.86 -16.47 -26.31
CA CYS A 26 1.98 -15.61 -25.93
C CYS A 26 1.93 -14.30 -26.73
N ILE A 27 1.59 -14.39 -28.02
CA ILE A 27 1.39 -13.22 -28.89
C ILE A 27 0.25 -12.34 -28.34
N SER A 28 -0.88 -12.92 -27.93
CA SER A 28 -1.99 -12.16 -27.33
C SER A 28 -1.56 -11.44 -26.06
N LEU A 29 -0.89 -12.15 -25.14
CA LEU A 29 -0.36 -11.57 -23.90
C LEU A 29 0.63 -10.43 -24.19
N MET A 30 1.49 -10.60 -25.20
CA MET A 30 2.45 -9.57 -25.61
C MET A 30 1.75 -8.33 -26.15
N ASN A 31 0.70 -8.51 -26.95
CA ASN A 31 -0.10 -7.40 -27.48
C ASN A 31 -0.83 -6.64 -26.37
N ASP A 32 -1.40 -7.35 -25.39
CA ASP A 32 -2.03 -6.74 -24.21
C ASP A 32 -1.01 -5.93 -23.40
N TRP A 33 0.20 -6.46 -23.23
CA TRP A 33 1.29 -5.77 -22.55
C TRP A 33 1.76 -4.51 -23.29
N GLN A 34 1.86 -4.57 -24.62
CA GLN A 34 2.17 -3.39 -25.46
C GLN A 34 1.09 -2.32 -25.35
N LYS A 35 -0.19 -2.72 -25.33
CA LYS A 35 -1.31 -1.80 -25.15
C LYS A 35 -1.24 -1.10 -23.79
N PHE A 36 -1.05 -1.87 -22.71
CA PHE A 36 -0.86 -1.33 -21.37
C PHE A 36 0.31 -0.33 -21.30
N LYS A 37 1.45 -0.64 -21.93
CA LYS A 37 2.60 0.25 -21.97
C LYS A 37 2.27 1.58 -22.64
N SER A 38 1.55 1.54 -23.77
CA SER A 38 1.11 2.77 -24.45
C SER A 38 0.11 3.59 -23.63
N GLU A 39 -0.70 2.96 -22.77
CA GLU A 39 -1.61 3.67 -21.87
C GLU A 39 -0.84 4.38 -20.75
N ILE A 40 0.19 3.74 -20.17
CA ILE A 40 1.07 4.37 -19.18
C ILE A 40 1.82 5.57 -19.77
N ASP A 41 2.41 5.41 -20.96
CA ASP A 41 3.19 6.48 -21.59
C ASP A 41 2.33 7.70 -21.97
N ASN A 42 1.00 7.54 -22.05
CA ASN A 42 0.04 8.61 -22.31
C ASN A 42 -0.48 9.34 -21.06
N ILE A 43 -0.07 8.92 -19.86
CA ILE A 43 -0.38 9.66 -18.63
C ILE A 43 0.49 10.93 -18.59
N LYS A 44 -0.01 12.03 -19.16
CA LYS A 44 0.59 13.35 -18.98
C LYS A 44 0.58 13.70 -17.49
N GLU A 45 1.77 13.99 -16.95
CA GLU A 45 1.91 14.56 -15.61
C GLU A 45 0.99 15.79 -15.49
N PRO A 46 0.20 15.90 -14.40
CA PRO A 46 -0.61 17.09 -14.18
C PRO A 46 0.32 18.30 -14.04
N SER A 47 0.26 19.20 -15.03
CA SER A 47 1.01 20.45 -15.06
C SER A 47 0.57 21.33 -13.88
N SER A 48 1.31 21.27 -12.78
CA SER A 48 1.10 22.12 -11.62
C SER A 48 1.59 23.54 -11.93
N LYS A 49 0.73 24.39 -12.47
CA LYS A 49 0.89 25.84 -12.31
C LYS A 49 0.39 26.20 -10.91
N MET A 50 1.31 26.26 -9.94
CA MET A 50 1.02 26.90 -8.65
C MET A 50 1.27 28.40 -8.79
N ASP A 51 0.19 29.17 -8.67
CA ASP A 51 0.28 30.62 -8.45
C ASP A 51 0.90 30.88 -7.07
N HIS A 52 1.96 31.69 -7.06
CA HIS A 52 2.56 32.20 -5.83
C HIS A 52 1.66 33.25 -5.19
N SER A 53 0.82 32.83 -4.23
CA SER A 53 0.27 33.75 -3.24
C SER A 53 1.36 34.09 -2.23
N LYS A 54 1.80 35.35 -2.24
CA LYS A 54 2.55 35.98 -1.16
C LYS A 54 1.64 36.22 0.05
N ASP A 55 2.27 36.55 1.18
CA ASP A 55 1.73 36.99 2.48
C ASP A 55 1.73 35.85 3.53
N THR A 56 2.24 35.97 4.76
CA THR A 56 2.85 37.10 5.48
C THR A 56 3.75 36.55 6.59
N GLU A 57 4.76 37.35 6.91
CA GLU A 57 5.79 37.21 7.92
C GLU A 57 5.24 37.01 9.36
N SER A 58 5.77 36.04 10.11
CA SER A 58 5.81 36.09 11.59
C SER A 58 6.95 35.24 12.15
N LYS A 59 7.93 35.95 12.72
CA LYS A 59 9.13 35.49 13.41
C LYS A 59 8.81 34.65 14.65
N ILE A 60 9.34 33.43 14.74
CA ILE A 60 9.91 32.91 16.00
C ILE A 60 11.18 32.13 15.64
N ARG A 61 12.33 32.67 16.04
CA ARG A 61 13.63 31.99 16.00
C ARG A 61 13.77 31.16 17.28
N VAL A 62 13.86 29.85 17.16
CA VAL A 62 14.72 29.03 18.04
C VAL A 62 15.45 28.04 17.15
N THR A 63 16.76 28.21 17.08
CA THR A 63 17.67 27.40 16.27
C THR A 63 18.26 26.31 17.15
N THR A 64 17.86 25.05 16.93
CA THR A 64 18.71 23.91 17.26
C THR A 64 18.75 22.99 16.05
N ARG A 65 19.92 22.96 15.41
CA ARG A 65 20.28 22.10 14.29
C ARG A 65 20.23 20.63 14.73
N GLN A 66 19.33 19.86 14.13
CA GLN A 66 19.67 18.52 13.66
C GLN A 66 19.21 18.42 12.21
N GLN A 67 20.20 18.47 11.31
CA GLN A 67 20.02 18.16 9.91
C GLN A 67 19.80 16.66 9.79
N HIS A 68 18.55 16.22 9.83
CA HIS A 68 18.18 14.97 9.17
C HIS A 68 17.76 15.34 7.75
N ASN A 69 18.50 14.81 6.78
CA ASN A 69 18.24 14.91 5.35
C ASN A 69 16.76 14.60 5.07
N GLN A 70 15.94 15.63 4.89
CA GLN A 70 14.60 15.50 4.34
C GLN A 70 14.74 15.23 2.85
N SER A 71 14.93 13.94 2.54
CA SER A 71 14.54 13.38 1.25
C SER A 71 13.13 13.86 0.95
N THR A 72 12.96 14.63 -0.11
CA THR A 72 11.68 15.22 -0.55
C THR A 72 10.74 14.18 -1.17
N ASN A 73 10.76 12.94 -0.67
CA ASN A 73 9.66 12.01 -0.85
C ASN A 73 8.59 12.43 0.17
N ARG A 74 7.72 13.36 -0.22
CA ARG A 74 6.56 13.74 0.59
C ARG A 74 5.59 12.56 0.60
N THR A 75 5.85 11.58 1.46
CA THR A 75 4.86 10.56 1.83
C THR A 75 3.61 11.33 2.25
N TRP A 76 2.44 11.00 1.68
CA TRP A 76 1.17 11.67 2.01
C TRP A 76 0.88 11.70 3.52
N LEU A 77 1.48 10.77 4.27
CA LEU A 77 1.49 10.68 5.73
C LEU A 77 2.23 11.83 6.45
N ALA A 78 3.17 12.52 5.81
CA ALA A 78 3.97 13.59 6.42
C ALA A 78 3.15 14.84 6.82
N LYS A 79 1.86 14.87 6.47
CA LYS A 79 0.93 15.96 6.82
C LYS A 79 0.26 15.77 8.18
N TYR A 80 0.30 14.56 8.74
CA TYR A 80 -0.42 14.21 9.95
C TYR A 80 0.55 13.85 11.06
N THR A 81 0.25 14.31 12.26
CA THR A 81 0.93 13.88 13.48
C THR A 81 0.49 12.47 13.87
N ASN A 82 1.30 11.77 14.67
CA ASN A 82 0.92 10.45 15.19
C ASN A 82 -0.39 10.49 15.99
N GLN A 83 -0.67 11.60 16.69
CA GLN A 83 -1.92 11.77 17.41
C GLN A 83 -3.13 11.84 16.47
N GLU A 84 -3.04 12.59 15.37
CA GLU A 84 -4.10 12.66 14.37
C GLU A 84 -4.30 11.31 13.68
N MET A 85 -3.20 10.62 13.32
CA MET A 85 -3.25 9.28 12.76
C MET A 85 -3.92 8.28 13.70
N ALA A 86 -3.63 8.34 15.00
CA ALA A 86 -4.25 7.49 16.01
C ALA A 86 -5.77 7.73 16.11
N VAL A 87 -6.21 8.98 15.95
CA VAL A 87 -7.64 9.32 15.90
C VAL A 87 -8.29 8.72 14.65
N PHE A 88 -7.72 8.95 13.47
CA PHE A 88 -8.26 8.42 12.21
C PHE A 88 -8.34 6.89 12.21
N GLN A 89 -7.33 6.21 12.75
CA GLN A 89 -7.33 4.75 12.86
C GLN A 89 -8.40 4.19 13.80
N LYS A 90 -8.79 4.96 14.84
CA LYS A 90 -9.87 4.56 15.75
C LYS A 90 -11.25 4.74 15.13
N GLU A 91 -11.35 5.61 14.12
CA GLU A 91 -12.59 5.86 13.35
C GLU A 91 -12.75 4.87 12.19
N ASP A 92 -11.65 4.35 11.63
CA ASP A 92 -11.68 3.32 10.58
C ASP A 92 -12.24 1.99 11.10
N GLU A 93 -13.30 1.48 10.46
CA GLU A 93 -14.01 0.27 10.88
C GLU A 93 -13.12 -0.99 10.86
N ASN A 94 -12.16 -1.07 9.95
CA ASN A 94 -11.27 -2.21 9.84
C ASN A 94 -10.13 -2.11 10.86
N ILE A 95 -9.54 -0.92 11.03
CA ILE A 95 -8.37 -0.73 11.91
C ILE A 95 -8.77 -0.69 13.39
N LYS A 96 -9.95 -0.14 13.71
CA LYS A 96 -10.48 -0.10 15.08
C LYS A 96 -10.54 -1.48 15.74
N VAL A 97 -10.84 -2.53 14.98
CA VAL A 97 -10.88 -3.91 15.49
C VAL A 97 -9.49 -4.36 15.96
N LEU A 98 -8.42 -3.97 15.27
CA LEU A 98 -7.06 -4.30 15.67
C LEU A 98 -6.69 -3.61 16.99
N HIS A 99 -7.10 -2.35 17.17
CA HIS A 99 -6.93 -1.63 18.45
C HIS A 99 -7.56 -2.40 19.60
N GLN A 100 -8.74 -3.00 19.40
CA GLN A 100 -9.39 -3.82 20.43
C GLN A 100 -8.58 -5.08 20.76
N TRP A 101 -8.02 -5.77 19.76
CA TRP A 101 -7.21 -6.96 19.99
C TRP A 101 -5.89 -6.64 20.70
N ILE A 102 -5.25 -5.53 20.34
CA ILE A 102 -4.02 -5.07 21.01
C ILE A 102 -4.31 -4.71 22.46
N ASN A 103 -5.35 -3.92 22.71
CA ASN A 103 -5.69 -3.47 24.07
C ASN A 103 -6.19 -4.61 24.97
N SER A 104 -6.86 -5.61 24.40
CA SER A 104 -7.30 -6.81 25.14
C SER A 104 -6.21 -7.87 25.28
N GLY A 105 -5.14 -7.79 24.50
CA GLY A 105 -4.11 -8.83 24.40
C GLY A 105 -4.62 -10.15 23.80
N SER A 106 -5.80 -10.16 23.18
CA SER A 106 -6.46 -11.37 22.70
C SER A 106 -6.79 -11.25 21.22
N ILE A 107 -6.19 -12.12 20.42
CA ILE A 107 -6.45 -12.25 18.99
C ILE A 107 -7.52 -13.34 18.80
N PRO A 108 -8.50 -13.17 17.90
CA PRO A 108 -9.49 -14.20 17.64
C PRO A 108 -8.88 -15.49 17.07
N HIS A 109 -9.55 -16.62 17.32
CA HIS A 109 -9.25 -17.89 16.67
C HIS A 109 -9.43 -17.81 15.15
N ARG A 110 -8.72 -18.67 14.40
CA ARG A 110 -8.70 -18.69 12.93
C ARG A 110 -10.10 -18.66 12.30
N ASP A 111 -11.01 -19.52 12.76
CA ASP A 111 -12.35 -19.62 12.16
C ASP A 111 -13.17 -18.33 12.34
N LYS A 112 -13.03 -17.70 13.52
CA LYS A 112 -13.65 -16.40 13.79
C LYS A 112 -13.01 -15.32 12.93
N ALA A 113 -11.69 -15.31 12.78
CA ALA A 113 -11.00 -14.34 11.94
C ALA A 113 -11.34 -14.48 10.44
N ALA A 114 -11.51 -15.72 9.96
CA ALA A 114 -11.90 -16.00 8.57
C ALA A 114 -13.31 -15.50 8.24
N SER A 115 -14.18 -15.37 9.24
CA SER A 115 -15.53 -14.80 9.08
C SER A 115 -15.60 -13.27 9.11
N LEU A 116 -14.47 -12.59 9.39
CA LEU A 116 -14.40 -11.13 9.43
C LEU A 116 -14.26 -10.54 8.02
N ASN A 117 -14.34 -9.21 7.94
CA ASN A 117 -14.05 -8.46 6.72
C ASN A 117 -12.68 -8.90 6.13
N PRO A 118 -12.57 -9.10 4.80
CA PRO A 118 -11.33 -9.52 4.16
C PRO A 118 -10.10 -8.67 4.52
N ALA A 119 -10.27 -7.36 4.71
CA ALA A 119 -9.20 -6.46 5.13
C ALA A 119 -8.71 -6.80 6.55
N VAL A 120 -9.65 -7.02 7.48
CA VAL A 120 -9.35 -7.42 8.85
C VAL A 120 -8.71 -8.81 8.91
N HIS A 121 -9.20 -9.75 8.10
CA HIS A 121 -8.61 -11.08 7.98
C HIS A 121 -7.16 -11.01 7.45
N ARG A 122 -6.87 -10.13 6.49
CA ARG A 122 -5.49 -9.89 6.01
C ARG A 122 -4.57 -9.39 7.12
N TYR A 123 -5.05 -8.50 8.00
CA TYR A 123 -4.26 -8.07 9.15
C TYR A 123 -4.02 -9.20 10.15
N TRP A 124 -5.03 -10.04 10.39
CA TRP A 124 -4.89 -11.23 11.23
C TRP A 124 -3.84 -12.20 10.69
N LEU A 125 -3.83 -12.48 9.39
CA LEU A 125 -2.82 -13.33 8.74
C LEU A 125 -1.40 -12.77 8.89
N ASN A 126 -1.26 -11.45 8.96
CA ASN A 126 0.02 -10.77 9.08
C ASN A 126 0.29 -10.25 10.50
N TRP A 127 -0.37 -10.81 11.53
CA TRP A 127 -0.36 -10.25 12.88
C TRP A 127 1.04 -10.07 13.46
N GLN A 128 1.95 -11.00 13.19
CA GLN A 128 3.36 -10.95 13.62
C GLN A 128 4.12 -9.70 13.12
N ASN A 129 3.62 -9.06 12.06
CA ASN A 129 4.20 -7.85 11.47
C ASN A 129 3.48 -6.57 11.94
N ILE A 130 2.42 -6.69 12.74
CA ILE A 130 1.69 -5.54 13.28
C ILE A 130 2.40 -5.01 14.51
N VAL A 131 2.57 -3.69 14.56
CA VAL A 131 3.23 -2.98 15.66
C VAL A 131 2.34 -1.84 16.11
N HIS A 132 2.28 -1.63 17.41
CA HIS A 132 1.59 -0.50 18.01
C HIS A 132 2.61 0.44 18.64
N LEU A 133 2.77 1.64 18.07
CA LEU A 133 3.69 2.67 18.55
C LEU A 133 2.93 3.98 18.73
N GLU A 134 3.05 4.59 19.91
CA GLU A 134 2.45 5.90 20.22
C GLU A 134 0.94 6.01 19.90
N GLY A 135 0.21 4.90 20.02
CA GLY A 135 -1.24 4.86 19.74
C GLY A 135 -1.59 4.64 18.26
N VAL A 136 -0.60 4.42 17.39
CA VAL A 136 -0.77 4.18 15.96
C VAL A 136 -0.34 2.75 15.62
N ILE A 137 -1.13 2.08 14.80
CA ILE A 137 -0.87 0.74 14.29
C ILE A 137 -0.11 0.86 12.97
N TYR A 138 1.02 0.16 12.89
CA TYR A 138 1.89 0.08 11.73
C TYR A 138 2.05 -1.38 11.30
N GLN A 139 2.30 -1.58 10.00
CA GLN A 139 2.70 -2.87 9.45
C GLN A 139 4.18 -2.82 9.09
N LYS A 140 4.97 -3.71 9.71
CA LYS A 140 6.36 -3.94 9.33
C LYS A 140 6.39 -4.63 7.97
N TRP A 141 7.22 -4.11 7.08
CA TRP A 141 7.57 -4.76 5.83
C TRP A 141 8.96 -5.36 6.00
N ILE A 142 9.04 -6.69 6.01
CA ILE A 142 10.33 -7.38 6.00
C ILE A 142 10.75 -7.46 4.53
N LEU A 143 11.64 -6.56 4.13
CA LEU A 143 12.38 -6.69 2.88
C LEU A 143 13.58 -7.59 3.17
N ASP A 144 13.83 -8.58 2.30
CA ASP A 144 14.78 -9.65 2.55
C ASP A 144 16.15 -9.17 3.11
N GLN A 145 16.52 -9.80 4.23
CA GLN A 145 17.86 -9.94 4.84
C GLN A 145 18.77 -8.71 5.05
N ASN A 146 18.28 -7.58 5.59
CA ASN A 146 19.03 -6.80 6.62
C ASN A 146 18.46 -5.43 7.02
N THR A 147 17.30 -5.00 6.52
CA THR A 147 16.86 -3.62 6.80
C THR A 147 15.42 -3.55 7.26
N ILE A 148 15.23 -3.25 8.56
CA ILE A 148 13.92 -2.93 9.13
C ILE A 148 13.67 -1.44 8.90
N TYR A 149 12.64 -1.11 8.12
CA TYR A 149 12.09 0.23 8.08
C TYR A 149 10.77 0.24 8.85
N SER A 150 10.70 1.07 9.89
CA SER A 150 9.43 1.49 10.49
C SER A 150 8.91 2.68 9.68
N LEU A 151 7.74 2.53 9.07
CA LEU A 151 6.93 3.67 8.62
C LEU A 151 6.29 4.34 9.83
#